data_AF-A0A624RHN2-F1
#
_entry.id   AF-A0A624RHN2-F1
#
_cell.length_a   1.000
_cell.length_b   1.000
_cell.length_c   1.000
_cell.angle_alpha   90.00
_cell.angle_beta   90.00
_cell.angle_gamma   90.00
#
_symmetry.space_group_name_H-M   'P 1'
#
loop_
_entity.id
_entity.type
_entity.pdbx_description
1 polymer ?
#
loop_
_entity_poly.entity_id
_entity_poly.type
_entity_poly.pdbx_seq_one_letter_code
_entity_poly.pdbx_strand_id
1 'polypeptide(L)'
;ASECKSLRILDYMINDCARLLSCIPDKLYNNKRLLSEIFVLFTALNINYRLGKLKAKEIESRNSVLYYVKKDTNADDIYDEIKENYKNHEVPLRLESDLLSNEVLIDTIVNGLYDKDKITKSIDNSRHFIKPESKGPWFTILNFDLYPTTDVDNALEELYKQFEEMQIIENGEIQHSINLLFMLSEAKHIDKTIDDIYLFFLEYVRKLQKNNKFPPADLFTEYEPIRDSAYGYGYWINDSYKHYSSKLNKILAQQQQIALRKRYPQFLADLRNNLKEDTAKFCEQISRNGLKDINIYGYIAILSSFKPHEFVDMWLSIDMTNWHNVRTALVNRYSGGSLHGDLTDEGPWLKFVKMNIRHRASKASGIDKLRISRLLIGL
;
A
#
# COMPACT_ATOMS: atom_id res chain seq x y z
N ALA A 1 -32.70 2.99 13.45
CA ALA A 1 -31.88 3.38 12.30
C ALA A 1 -31.32 2.17 11.57
N SER A 2 -30.45 1.34 12.18
CA SER A 2 -29.88 0.16 11.50
C SER A 2 -30.75 -1.11 11.50
N GLU A 3 -31.87 -1.11 12.25
CA GLU A 3 -32.76 -2.27 12.45
C GLU A 3 -32.09 -3.56 12.97
N CYS A 4 -30.85 -3.47 13.46
CA CYS A 4 -30.12 -4.61 13.97
C CYS A 4 -30.77 -5.14 15.26
N LYS A 5 -31.23 -6.40 15.21
CA LYS A 5 -31.81 -7.11 16.36
C LYS A 5 -30.81 -8.04 17.08
N SER A 6 -29.57 -8.12 16.59
CA SER A 6 -28.54 -9.01 17.12
C SER A 6 -27.76 -8.33 18.23
N LEU A 7 -27.98 -8.75 19.48
CA LEU A 7 -27.22 -8.27 20.64
C LEU A 7 -25.70 -8.48 20.47
N ARG A 8 -25.29 -9.56 19.80
CA ARG A 8 -23.88 -9.82 19.50
C ARG A 8 -23.27 -8.75 18.59
N ILE A 9 -24.00 -8.33 17.56
CA ILE A 9 -23.52 -7.29 16.65
C ILE A 9 -23.46 -5.94 17.37
N LEU A 10 -24.46 -5.65 18.21
CA LEU A 10 -24.47 -4.42 19.01
C LEU A 10 -23.32 -4.38 20.03
N ASP A 11 -22.98 -5.50 20.67
CA ASP A 11 -21.83 -5.61 21.57
C ASP A 11 -20.50 -5.36 20.82
N TYR A 12 -20.31 -5.98 19.65
CA TYR A 12 -19.15 -5.66 18.80
C TYR A 12 -19.11 -4.19 18.40
N MET A 13 -20.25 -3.60 18.06
CA MET A 13 -20.35 -2.19 17.69
C MET A 13 -19.91 -1.28 18.84
N ILE A 14 -20.38 -1.53 20.07
CA ILE A 14 -19.99 -0.72 21.24
C ILE A 14 -18.47 -0.76 21.44
N ASN A 15 -17.87 -1.96 21.35
CA ASN A 15 -16.43 -2.13 21.48
C ASN A 15 -15.65 -1.46 20.33
N ASP A 16 -16.16 -1.54 19.10
CA ASP A 16 -15.59 -0.87 17.93
C ASP A 16 -15.63 0.65 18.07
N CYS A 17 -16.76 1.20 18.54
CA CYS A 17 -16.89 2.62 18.80
C CYS A 17 -15.96 3.10 19.91
N ALA A 18 -15.78 2.31 20.98
CA ALA A 18 -14.81 2.63 22.03
C ALA A 18 -13.37 2.66 21.49
N ARG A 19 -13.01 1.70 20.64
CA ARG A 19 -11.70 1.65 19.96
C ARG A 19 -11.50 2.80 18.98
N LEU A 20 -12.54 3.16 18.21
CA LEU A 20 -12.49 4.32 17.32
C LEU A 20 -12.33 5.61 18.13
N LEU A 21 -13.12 5.79 19.19
CA LEU A 21 -13.10 6.97 20.04
C LEU A 21 -11.72 7.24 20.64
N SER A 22 -11.02 6.19 21.11
CA SER A 22 -9.67 6.33 21.66
C SER A 22 -8.62 6.80 20.63
N CYS A 23 -8.93 6.67 19.34
CA CYS A 23 -8.09 7.13 18.23
C CYS A 23 -8.50 8.49 17.67
N ILE A 24 -9.65 9.05 18.07
CA ILE A 24 -10.11 10.37 17.62
C ILE A 24 -9.22 11.48 18.23
N PRO A 25 -8.76 12.46 17.44
CA PRO A 25 -7.96 13.57 17.94
C PRO A 25 -8.78 14.53 18.82
N ASP A 26 -8.16 15.04 19.89
CA ASP A 26 -8.79 15.88 20.92
C ASP A 26 -9.56 17.09 20.34
N LYS A 27 -9.07 17.65 19.24
CA LYS A 27 -9.70 18.79 18.54
C LYS A 27 -11.14 18.51 18.07
N LEU A 28 -11.51 17.25 17.85
CA LEU A 28 -12.87 16.87 17.44
C LEU A 28 -13.86 16.71 18.59
N TYR A 29 -13.39 16.52 19.84
CA TYR A 29 -14.30 16.34 20.98
C TYR A 29 -15.17 17.58 21.24
N ASN A 30 -14.64 18.75 20.90
CA ASN A 30 -15.37 20.02 20.98
C ASN A 30 -16.30 20.26 19.76
N ASN A 31 -16.14 19.49 18.67
CA ASN A 31 -16.97 19.58 17.48
C ASN A 31 -17.98 18.42 17.42
N LYS A 32 -19.02 18.53 18.26
CA LYS A 32 -20.08 17.51 18.39
C LYS A 32 -20.73 17.12 17.05
N ARG A 33 -20.83 18.06 16.11
CA ARG A 33 -21.40 17.82 14.79
C ARG A 33 -20.54 16.84 13.99
N LEU A 34 -19.24 17.10 13.86
CA LEU A 34 -18.34 16.22 13.12
C LEU A 34 -18.14 14.88 13.83
N LEU A 35 -18.10 14.88 15.16
CA LEU A 35 -18.04 13.65 15.94
C LEU A 35 -19.27 12.78 15.69
N SER A 36 -20.46 13.38 15.69
CA SER A 36 -21.70 12.68 15.34
C SER A 36 -21.67 12.14 13.91
N GLU A 37 -21.16 12.91 12.96
CA GLU A 37 -21.06 12.48 11.56
C GLU A 37 -20.16 11.24 11.41
N ILE A 38 -18.99 11.23 12.07
CA ILE A 38 -18.07 10.08 12.12
C ILE A 38 -18.76 8.84 12.66
N PHE A 39 -19.37 8.94 13.85
CA PHE A 39 -19.96 7.78 14.50
C PHE A 39 -21.22 7.29 13.78
N VAL A 40 -22.05 8.17 13.24
CA VAL A 40 -23.21 7.75 12.45
C VAL A 40 -22.77 7.00 11.18
N LEU A 41 -21.78 7.53 10.45
CA LEU A 41 -21.22 6.84 9.29
C LEU A 41 -20.63 5.48 9.69
N PHE A 42 -19.72 5.48 10.66
CA PHE A 42 -19.00 4.27 11.09
C PHE A 42 -19.97 3.19 11.54
N THR A 43 -20.96 3.53 12.37
CA THR A 43 -21.95 2.56 12.86
C THR A 43 -22.87 2.05 11.74
N ALA A 44 -23.27 2.91 10.79
CA ALA A 44 -24.06 2.49 9.64
C ALA A 44 -23.33 1.45 8.79
N LEU A 45 -22.07 1.69 8.45
CA LEU A 45 -21.30 0.77 7.62
C LEU A 45 -20.94 -0.50 8.39
N ASN A 46 -20.49 -0.38 9.64
CA ASN A 46 -20.05 -1.51 10.45
C ASN A 46 -21.18 -2.50 10.72
N ILE A 47 -22.37 -2.02 11.11
CA ILE A 47 -23.53 -2.89 11.35
C ILE A 47 -23.95 -3.60 10.06
N ASN A 48 -24.05 -2.88 8.93
CA ASN A 48 -24.47 -3.50 7.67
C ASN A 48 -23.43 -4.50 7.13
N TYR A 49 -22.14 -4.25 7.37
CA TYR A 49 -21.07 -5.20 7.07
C TYR A 49 -21.21 -6.47 7.92
N ARG A 50 -21.40 -6.34 9.23
CA ARG A 50 -21.58 -7.48 10.14
C ARG A 50 -22.87 -8.26 9.92
N LEU A 51 -23.90 -7.62 9.38
CA LEU A 51 -25.13 -8.29 8.93
C LEU A 51 -24.97 -9.01 7.59
N GLY A 52 -23.82 -8.87 6.91
CA GLY A 52 -23.57 -9.45 5.60
C GLY A 52 -24.29 -8.72 4.45
N LYS A 53 -24.91 -7.57 4.72
CA LYS A 53 -25.56 -6.74 3.71
C LYS A 53 -24.55 -5.93 2.89
N LEU A 54 -23.48 -5.48 3.54
CA LEU A 54 -22.39 -4.72 2.93
C LEU A 54 -21.11 -5.57 2.90
N LYS A 55 -20.32 -5.46 1.84
CA LYS A 55 -19.04 -6.14 1.60
C LYS A 55 -17.91 -5.14 1.56
N ALA A 56 -16.69 -5.62 1.78
CA ALA A 56 -15.47 -4.80 1.76
C ALA A 56 -15.35 -3.98 0.46
N LYS A 57 -15.61 -4.59 -0.70
CA LYS A 57 -15.53 -3.92 -2.00
C LYS A 57 -16.49 -2.74 -2.14
N GLU A 58 -17.67 -2.81 -1.52
CA GLU A 58 -18.64 -1.71 -1.53
C GLU A 58 -18.15 -0.56 -0.63
N ILE A 59 -17.48 -0.85 0.48
CA ILE A 59 -16.83 0.17 1.34
C ILE A 59 -15.67 0.85 0.61
N GLU A 60 -14.83 0.08 -0.09
CA GLU A 60 -13.69 0.59 -0.89
C GLU A 60 -14.15 1.60 -1.95
N SER A 61 -15.36 1.41 -2.49
CA SER A 61 -15.92 2.19 -3.60
C SER A 61 -17.01 3.20 -3.18
N ARG A 62 -17.28 3.39 -1.88
CA ARG A 62 -18.39 4.20 -1.32
C ARG A 62 -18.59 5.59 -1.95
N ASN A 63 -17.52 6.22 -2.42
CA ASN A 63 -17.53 7.55 -3.01
C ASN A 63 -16.87 7.59 -4.38
N SER A 64 -16.71 6.44 -5.04
CA SER A 64 -16.19 6.36 -6.40
C SER A 64 -17.31 6.51 -7.42
N VAL A 65 -16.95 6.71 -8.68
CA VAL A 65 -17.99 6.87 -9.71
C VAL A 65 -18.59 5.57 -10.16
N LEU A 66 -17.89 4.45 -9.94
CA LEU A 66 -18.51 3.14 -10.02
C LEU A 66 -19.73 3.05 -9.09
N TYR A 67 -19.68 3.70 -7.92
CA TYR A 67 -20.83 3.79 -7.01
C TYR A 67 -21.93 4.70 -7.59
N TYR A 68 -21.59 5.92 -8.03
CA TYR A 68 -22.59 6.85 -8.60
C TYR A 68 -23.22 6.38 -9.92
N VAL A 69 -22.51 5.61 -10.74
CA VAL A 69 -22.99 5.06 -12.03
C VAL A 69 -23.76 3.76 -11.86
N LYS A 70 -23.44 2.93 -10.86
CA LYS A 70 -24.29 1.79 -10.48
C LYS A 70 -25.64 2.16 -9.92
N LYS A 71 -25.87 3.45 -9.66
CA LYS A 71 -27.17 4.05 -9.32
C LYS A 71 -28.13 4.06 -10.51
N ASP A 72 -28.17 2.97 -11.26
CA ASP A 72 -29.15 2.74 -12.32
C ASP A 72 -30.51 2.55 -11.63
N THR A 73 -31.54 3.28 -12.07
CA THR A 73 -32.82 3.47 -11.35
C THR A 73 -33.65 2.21 -11.07
N ASN A 74 -33.17 1.02 -11.47
CA ASN A 74 -33.88 -0.25 -11.36
C ASN A 74 -33.13 -1.35 -10.57
N ALA A 75 -31.96 -1.07 -9.99
CA ALA A 75 -31.26 -2.00 -9.11
C ALA A 75 -31.26 -1.48 -7.67
N ASP A 76 -31.64 -2.33 -6.70
CA ASP A 76 -31.59 -1.97 -5.28
C ASP A 76 -30.13 -1.74 -4.85
N ASP A 77 -29.73 -0.47 -4.70
CA ASP A 77 -28.45 -0.10 -4.12
C ASP A 77 -28.50 -0.23 -2.60
N ILE A 78 -27.59 -1.03 -2.05
CA ILE A 78 -27.48 -1.24 -0.60
C ILE A 78 -27.30 0.09 0.15
N TYR A 79 -26.60 1.05 -0.44
CA TYR A 79 -26.39 2.34 0.21
C TYR A 79 -27.66 3.19 0.23
N ASP A 80 -28.52 3.10 -0.79
CA ASP A 80 -29.84 3.73 -0.79
C ASP A 80 -30.75 3.07 0.26
N GLU A 81 -30.73 1.74 0.40
CA GLU A 81 -31.44 1.03 1.48
C GLU A 81 -30.97 1.52 2.86
N ILE A 82 -29.65 1.59 3.07
CA ILE A 82 -29.07 2.09 4.33
C ILE A 82 -29.48 3.54 4.57
N LYS A 83 -29.39 4.40 3.56
CA LYS A 83 -29.71 5.83 3.68
C LYS A 83 -31.19 6.04 3.99
N GLU A 84 -32.09 5.35 3.30
CA GLU A 84 -33.53 5.46 3.54
C GLU A 84 -33.89 4.91 4.93
N ASN A 85 -33.29 3.79 5.36
CA ASN A 85 -33.49 3.27 6.72
C ASN A 85 -33.06 4.26 7.81
N TYR A 86 -31.93 4.93 7.64
CA TYR A 86 -31.46 5.94 8.59
C TYR A 86 -32.33 7.20 8.56
N LYS A 87 -32.74 7.65 7.38
CA LYS A 87 -33.66 8.78 7.18
C LYS A 87 -35.03 8.52 7.80
N ASN A 88 -35.60 7.33 7.64
CA ASN A 88 -36.87 6.91 8.25
C ASN A 88 -36.85 6.94 9.79
N HIS A 89 -35.65 6.91 10.38
CA HIS A 89 -35.43 7.01 11.83
C HIS A 89 -34.85 8.35 12.26
N GLU A 90 -34.91 9.37 11.38
CA GLU A 90 -34.44 10.73 11.65
C GLU A 90 -32.96 10.83 12.04
N VAL A 91 -32.13 9.87 11.61
CA VAL A 91 -30.68 9.88 11.84
C VAL A 91 -29.96 10.43 10.62
N PRO A 92 -29.24 11.57 10.73
CA PRO A 92 -28.58 12.21 9.59
C PRO A 92 -27.33 11.44 9.17
N LEU A 93 -27.48 10.49 8.26
CA LEU A 93 -26.38 9.74 7.66
C LEU A 93 -25.86 10.44 6.39
N ARG A 94 -24.56 10.73 6.39
CA ARG A 94 -23.81 11.26 5.24
C ARG A 94 -22.86 10.20 4.70
N LEU A 95 -23.33 9.43 3.73
CA LEU A 95 -22.52 8.37 3.10
C LEU A 95 -21.33 8.93 2.32
N GLU A 96 -21.41 10.18 1.90
CA GLU A 96 -20.38 10.93 1.19
C GLU A 96 -19.31 11.56 2.10
N SER A 97 -19.42 11.40 3.42
CA SER A 97 -18.49 12.00 4.38
C SER A 97 -17.07 11.45 4.20
N ASP A 98 -16.08 12.33 4.17
CA ASP A 98 -14.66 12.00 4.01
C ASP A 98 -13.85 12.17 5.32
N LEU A 99 -14.52 12.30 6.47
CA LEU A 99 -13.87 12.34 7.79
C LEU A 99 -13.12 11.03 8.07
N LEU A 100 -13.73 9.90 7.73
CA LEU A 100 -13.07 8.60 7.67
C LEU A 100 -12.90 8.20 6.20
N SER A 101 -11.65 8.03 5.81
CA SER A 101 -11.23 7.55 4.50
C SER A 101 -11.74 6.12 4.27
N ASN A 102 -11.94 5.71 3.01
CA ASN A 102 -12.37 4.33 2.72
C ASN A 102 -11.33 3.31 3.22
N GLU A 103 -10.05 3.67 3.15
CA GLU A 103 -8.93 2.86 3.68
C GLU A 103 -9.03 2.70 5.19
N VAL A 104 -9.30 3.78 5.93
CA VAL A 104 -9.53 3.72 7.39
C VAL A 104 -10.78 2.91 7.72
N LEU A 105 -11.86 3.04 6.94
CA LEU A 105 -13.08 2.25 7.12
C LEU A 105 -12.82 0.76 6.89
N ILE A 106 -12.03 0.39 5.88
CA ILE A 106 -11.63 -1.01 5.64
C ILE A 106 -10.75 -1.51 6.78
N ASP A 107 -9.71 -0.77 7.14
CA ASP A 107 -8.79 -1.16 8.20
C ASP A 107 -9.54 -1.38 9.52
N THR A 108 -10.49 -0.50 9.87
CA THR A 108 -11.25 -0.61 11.12
C THR A 108 -12.39 -1.63 11.07
N ILE A 109 -13.28 -1.57 10.08
CA ILE A 109 -14.51 -2.39 10.02
C ILE A 109 -14.21 -3.83 9.58
N VAL A 110 -13.34 -3.98 8.58
CA VAL A 110 -13.04 -5.28 7.97
C VAL A 110 -11.86 -5.94 8.69
N ASN A 111 -10.76 -5.20 8.86
CA ASN A 111 -9.52 -5.76 9.41
C ASN A 111 -9.40 -5.63 10.93
N GLY A 112 -10.25 -4.82 11.59
CA GLY A 112 -10.20 -4.61 13.03
C GLY A 112 -8.96 -3.83 13.53
N LEU A 113 -8.28 -3.12 12.63
CA LEU A 113 -7.06 -2.36 12.87
C LEU A 113 -7.39 -0.88 13.13
N TYR A 114 -7.04 -0.40 14.32
CA TYR A 114 -7.28 0.97 14.75
C TYR A 114 -5.94 1.68 14.93
N ASP A 115 -5.50 2.36 13.88
CA ASP A 115 -4.27 3.14 13.85
C ASP A 115 -4.58 4.62 14.08
N LYS A 116 -4.15 5.14 15.24
CA LYS A 116 -4.42 6.51 15.66
C LYS A 116 -3.85 7.55 14.69
N ASP A 117 -2.68 7.31 14.13
CA ASP A 117 -2.01 8.26 13.24
C ASP A 117 -2.71 8.28 11.87
N LYS A 118 -3.08 7.10 11.35
CA LYS A 118 -3.88 7.00 10.11
C LYS A 118 -5.26 7.65 10.26
N ILE A 119 -5.96 7.40 11.37
CA ILE A 119 -7.28 7.98 11.64
C ILE A 119 -7.18 9.51 11.77
N THR A 120 -6.19 10.01 12.50
CA THR A 120 -5.95 11.46 12.65
C THR A 120 -5.65 12.09 11.29
N LYS A 121 -4.77 11.47 10.50
CA LYS A 121 -4.42 11.96 9.15
C LYS A 121 -5.63 11.95 8.21
N SER A 122 -6.50 10.94 8.29
CA SER A 122 -7.75 10.90 7.52
C SER A 122 -8.64 12.10 7.85
N ILE A 123 -8.85 12.36 9.15
CA ILE A 123 -9.68 13.48 9.61
C ILE A 123 -9.09 14.80 9.13
N ASP A 124 -7.79 14.99 9.31
CA ASP A 124 -7.08 16.23 8.95
C ASP A 124 -7.12 16.51 7.44
N ASN A 125 -7.19 15.44 6.65
CA ASN A 125 -7.30 15.51 5.20
C ASN A 125 -8.74 15.59 4.69
N SER A 126 -9.76 15.53 5.55
CA SER A 126 -11.16 15.63 5.13
C SER A 126 -11.49 17.05 4.65
N ARG A 127 -12.57 17.20 3.86
CA ARG A 127 -13.02 18.51 3.33
C ARG A 127 -13.29 19.57 4.40
N HIS A 128 -13.47 19.15 5.65
CA HIS A 128 -13.73 20.05 6.77
C HIS A 128 -12.49 20.77 7.27
N PHE A 129 -11.30 20.21 7.05
CA PHE A 129 -10.04 20.72 7.59
C PHE A 129 -9.02 21.02 6.51
N ILE A 130 -9.11 20.35 5.36
CA ILE A 130 -8.19 20.56 4.25
C ILE A 130 -8.55 21.81 3.45
N LYS A 131 -7.53 22.56 3.06
CA LYS A 131 -7.66 23.66 2.11
C LYS A 131 -7.49 23.11 0.68
N PRO A 132 -8.35 23.45 -0.30
CA PRO A 132 -8.26 22.92 -1.66
C PRO A 132 -6.87 23.05 -2.29
N GLU A 133 -6.17 24.14 -2.00
CA GLU A 133 -4.83 24.45 -2.51
C GLU A 133 -3.76 23.45 -2.04
N SER A 134 -4.05 22.65 -1.02
CA SER A 134 -3.08 21.71 -0.43
C SER A 134 -3.06 20.31 -1.05
N LYS A 135 -4.03 19.95 -1.91
CA LYS A 135 -4.11 18.61 -2.52
C LYS A 135 -3.68 18.55 -3.99
N GLY A 136 -3.69 19.66 -4.70
CA GLY A 136 -3.33 19.73 -6.12
C GLY A 136 -4.54 19.71 -7.07
N PRO A 137 -4.30 19.86 -8.39
CA PRO A 137 -5.34 20.08 -9.39
C PRO A 137 -6.35 18.93 -9.54
N TRP A 138 -5.91 17.68 -9.32
CA TRP A 138 -6.80 16.51 -9.37
C TRP A 138 -7.98 16.63 -8.39
N PHE A 139 -7.79 17.31 -7.26
CA PHE A 139 -8.85 17.47 -6.25
C PHE A 139 -9.95 18.42 -6.73
N THR A 140 -9.59 19.52 -7.40
CA THR A 140 -10.56 20.43 -8.02
C THR A 140 -11.36 19.72 -9.10
N ILE A 141 -10.67 18.95 -9.97
CA ILE A 141 -11.32 18.19 -11.04
C ILE A 141 -12.25 17.11 -10.47
N LEU A 142 -11.84 16.41 -9.42
CA LEU A 142 -12.68 15.39 -8.77
C LEU A 142 -13.98 15.98 -8.20
N ASN A 143 -13.94 17.23 -7.72
CA ASN A 143 -15.08 17.91 -7.10
C ASN A 143 -15.73 18.92 -8.07
N PHE A 144 -15.74 18.63 -9.38
CA PHE A 144 -16.23 19.57 -10.40
C PHE A 144 -17.66 20.07 -10.15
N ASP A 145 -18.53 19.31 -9.49
CA ASP A 145 -19.90 19.73 -9.14
C ASP A 145 -19.93 20.98 -8.24
N LEU A 146 -18.83 21.30 -7.57
CA LEU A 146 -18.69 22.46 -6.67
C LEU A 146 -18.09 23.69 -7.35
N TYR A 147 -17.59 23.55 -8.58
CA TYR A 147 -16.82 24.58 -9.26
C TYR A 147 -17.37 24.89 -10.67
N PRO A 148 -17.30 26.14 -11.14
CA PRO A 148 -17.52 26.46 -12.54
C PRO A 148 -16.57 25.70 -13.47
N THR A 149 -17.03 25.41 -14.69
CA THR A 149 -16.21 24.72 -15.72
C THR A 149 -14.86 25.41 -15.96
N THR A 150 -14.80 26.75 -15.92
CA THR A 150 -13.54 27.50 -16.06
C THR A 150 -12.50 27.15 -15.01
N ASP A 151 -12.92 26.86 -13.77
CA ASP A 151 -12.01 26.48 -12.69
C ASP A 151 -11.52 25.04 -12.87
N VAL A 152 -12.38 24.18 -13.42
CA VAL A 152 -12.01 22.80 -13.81
C VAL A 152 -11.00 22.83 -14.96
N ASP A 153 -11.19 23.69 -15.95
CA ASP A 153 -10.27 23.87 -17.09
C ASP A 153 -8.90 24.37 -16.61
N ASN A 154 -8.88 25.39 -15.74
CA ASN A 154 -7.64 25.88 -15.12
C ASN A 154 -6.91 24.77 -14.33
N ALA A 155 -7.65 23.95 -13.59
CA ALA A 155 -7.08 22.81 -12.87
C ALA A 155 -6.53 21.75 -13.83
N LEU A 156 -7.19 21.52 -14.96
CA LEU A 156 -6.72 20.58 -15.99
C LEU A 156 -5.41 21.06 -16.65
N GLU A 157 -5.30 22.35 -16.95
CA GLU A 157 -4.05 22.94 -17.48
C GLU A 157 -2.90 22.78 -16.49
N GLU A 158 -3.13 23.09 -15.21
CA GLU A 158 -2.13 22.91 -14.16
C GLU A 158 -1.77 21.43 -13.97
N LEU A 159 -2.74 20.51 -14.06
CA LEU A 159 -2.49 19.07 -13.99
C LEU A 159 -1.53 18.61 -15.11
N TYR A 160 -1.78 19.04 -16.36
CA TYR A 160 -0.90 18.68 -17.48
C TYR A 160 0.50 19.26 -17.31
N LYS A 161 0.63 20.50 -16.84
CA LYS A 161 1.93 21.10 -16.52
C LYS A 161 2.68 20.30 -15.46
N GLN A 162 1.99 19.86 -14.40
CA GLN A 162 2.61 19.02 -13.36
C GLN A 162 3.07 17.66 -13.89
N PHE A 163 2.35 17.06 -14.85
CA PHE A 163 2.83 15.88 -15.58
C PHE A 163 4.06 16.18 -16.45
N GLU A 164 4.09 17.30 -17.17
CA GLU A 164 5.23 17.67 -18.00
C GLU A 164 6.50 17.89 -17.19
N GLU A 165 6.38 18.57 -16.04
CA GLU A 165 7.47 18.85 -15.11
C GLU A 165 7.84 17.64 -14.22
N MET A 166 7.10 16.53 -14.35
CA MET A 166 7.24 15.32 -13.54
C MET A 166 7.16 15.61 -12.03
N GLN A 167 6.14 16.35 -11.62
CA GLN A 167 5.86 16.69 -10.22
C GLN A 167 4.95 15.66 -9.54
N ILE A 168 4.09 14.97 -10.31
CA ILE A 168 3.15 13.97 -9.80
C ILE A 168 3.85 12.62 -9.65
N ILE A 169 4.33 12.31 -8.45
CA ILE A 169 5.18 11.14 -8.19
C ILE A 169 4.45 10.07 -7.38
N GLU A 170 3.49 10.47 -6.54
CA GLU A 170 2.78 9.57 -5.64
C GLU A 170 1.76 8.69 -6.38
N ASN A 171 1.74 7.39 -6.09
CA ASN A 171 0.87 6.43 -6.79
C ASN A 171 -0.61 6.80 -6.73
N GLY A 172 -1.07 7.29 -5.58
CA GLY A 172 -2.47 7.69 -5.40
C GLY A 172 -2.85 8.88 -6.26
N GLU A 173 -1.95 9.86 -6.37
CA GLU A 173 -2.17 11.08 -7.16
C GLU A 173 -2.13 10.78 -8.65
N ILE A 174 -1.18 9.94 -9.09
CA ILE A 174 -1.12 9.46 -10.48
C ILE A 174 -2.43 8.75 -10.83
N GLN A 175 -2.91 7.85 -9.97
CA GLN A 175 -4.14 7.11 -10.23
C GLN A 175 -5.37 8.01 -10.27
N HIS A 176 -5.52 8.96 -9.33
CA HIS A 176 -6.59 9.95 -9.37
C HIS A 176 -6.56 10.73 -10.68
N SER A 177 -5.41 11.30 -11.01
CA SER A 177 -5.21 12.12 -12.19
C SER A 177 -5.57 11.38 -13.49
N ILE A 178 -5.06 10.15 -13.67
CA ILE A 178 -5.34 9.36 -14.89
C ILE A 178 -6.81 8.93 -14.97
N ASN A 179 -7.42 8.52 -13.86
CA ASN A 179 -8.84 8.15 -13.85
C ASN A 179 -9.74 9.35 -14.14
N LEU A 180 -9.39 10.55 -13.66
CA LEU A 180 -10.10 11.79 -14.00
C LEU A 180 -9.92 12.17 -15.47
N LEU A 181 -8.74 11.96 -16.06
CA LEU A 181 -8.57 12.14 -17.51
C LEU A 181 -9.44 11.17 -18.31
N PHE A 182 -9.56 9.90 -17.90
CA PHE A 182 -10.48 8.95 -18.54
C PHE A 182 -11.93 9.45 -18.49
N MET A 183 -12.37 9.93 -17.33
CA MET A 183 -13.69 10.54 -17.16
C MET A 183 -13.91 11.72 -18.11
N LEU A 184 -12.96 12.66 -18.18
CA LEU A 184 -13.08 13.84 -19.02
C LEU A 184 -13.08 13.48 -20.52
N SER A 185 -12.36 12.43 -20.91
CA SER A 185 -12.39 11.89 -22.28
C SER A 185 -13.73 11.27 -22.63
N GLU A 186 -14.29 10.45 -21.72
CA GLU A 186 -15.63 9.87 -21.91
C GLU A 186 -16.71 10.95 -22.01
N ALA A 187 -16.62 11.99 -21.17
CA ALA A 187 -17.50 13.15 -21.20
C ALA A 187 -17.28 14.06 -22.43
N LYS A 188 -16.27 13.78 -23.27
CA LYS A 188 -15.83 14.61 -24.41
C LYS A 188 -15.47 16.04 -24.01
N HIS A 189 -15.03 16.23 -22.77
CA HIS A 189 -14.51 17.49 -22.26
C HIS A 189 -13.09 17.78 -22.77
N ILE A 190 -12.32 16.71 -23.05
CA ILE A 190 -11.00 16.79 -23.66
C ILE A 190 -10.96 16.05 -25.00
N ASP A 191 -10.18 16.58 -25.95
CA ASP A 191 -9.96 15.96 -27.25
C ASP A 191 -8.85 14.90 -27.19
N LYS A 192 -9.12 13.85 -26.39
CA LYS A 192 -8.27 12.65 -26.27
C LYS A 192 -9.16 11.44 -26.12
N THR A 193 -8.76 10.32 -26.70
CA THR A 193 -9.42 9.04 -26.46
C THR A 193 -8.90 8.41 -25.16
N ILE A 194 -9.64 7.43 -24.63
CA ILE A 194 -9.20 6.60 -23.50
C ILE A 194 -7.84 5.94 -23.80
N ASP A 195 -7.65 5.48 -25.03
CA ASP A 195 -6.39 4.85 -25.47
C ASP A 195 -5.23 5.86 -25.44
N ASP A 196 -5.45 7.10 -25.89
CA ASP A 196 -4.45 8.17 -25.83
C ASP A 196 -4.01 8.48 -24.40
N ILE A 197 -4.96 8.51 -23.46
CA ILE A 197 -4.67 8.75 -22.04
C ILE A 197 -3.90 7.58 -21.44
N TYR A 198 -4.25 6.34 -21.80
CA TYR A 198 -3.52 5.18 -21.33
C TYR A 198 -2.08 5.14 -21.87
N LEU A 199 -1.88 5.48 -23.15
CA LEU A 199 -0.55 5.64 -23.73
C LEU A 199 0.23 6.77 -23.04
N PHE A 200 -0.41 7.92 -22.80
CA PHE A 200 0.17 9.02 -22.03
C PHE A 200 0.63 8.57 -20.63
N PHE A 201 -0.18 7.80 -19.91
CA PHE A 201 0.19 7.22 -18.61
C PHE A 201 1.44 6.33 -18.73
N LEU A 202 1.47 5.41 -19.71
CA LEU A 202 2.62 4.53 -19.91
C LEU A 202 3.91 5.31 -20.22
N GLU A 203 3.80 6.36 -21.03
CA GLU A 203 4.93 7.24 -21.33
C GLU A 203 5.38 8.04 -20.12
N TYR A 204 4.43 8.58 -19.34
CA TYR A 204 4.73 9.32 -18.12
C TYR A 204 5.48 8.46 -17.10
N VAL A 205 4.98 7.25 -16.86
CA VAL A 205 5.63 6.26 -15.99
C VAL A 205 7.05 5.92 -16.49
N ARG A 206 7.22 5.74 -17.81
CA ARG A 206 8.54 5.51 -18.42
C ARG A 206 9.47 6.72 -18.21
N LYS A 207 8.96 7.95 -18.35
CA LYS A 207 9.73 9.19 -18.10
C LYS A 207 10.17 9.30 -16.64
N LEU A 208 9.28 9.05 -15.68
CA LEU A 208 9.62 9.01 -14.25
C LEU A 208 10.72 7.98 -13.97
N GLN A 209 10.59 6.78 -14.55
CA GLN A 209 11.56 5.70 -14.37
C GLN A 209 12.93 6.03 -14.98
N LYS A 210 12.96 6.64 -16.17
CA LYS A 210 14.21 7.05 -16.84
C LYS A 210 14.94 8.15 -16.06
N ASN A 211 14.19 9.06 -15.44
CA ASN A 211 14.74 10.17 -14.67
C ASN A 211 14.97 9.84 -13.18
N ASN A 212 14.81 8.58 -12.77
CA ASN A 212 14.94 8.13 -11.38
C ASN A 212 14.06 8.92 -10.39
N LYS A 213 12.92 9.44 -10.85
CA LYS A 213 11.92 10.13 -10.00
C LYS A 213 10.91 9.17 -9.39
N PHE A 214 10.83 7.93 -9.88
CA PHE A 214 9.89 6.94 -9.36
C PHE A 214 10.32 6.48 -7.96
N PRO A 215 9.41 6.51 -6.95
CA PRO A 215 9.76 6.10 -5.60
C PRO A 215 10.02 4.59 -5.58
N PRO A 216 11.04 4.11 -4.84
CA PRO A 216 11.27 2.69 -4.70
C PRO A 216 10.08 2.05 -3.97
N ALA A 217 9.85 0.76 -4.22
CA ALA A 217 8.94 -0.01 -3.39
C ALA A 217 9.44 -0.02 -1.94
N ASP A 218 8.50 -0.08 -1.00
CA ASP A 218 8.83 -0.31 0.40
C ASP A 218 9.58 -1.66 0.54
N LEU A 219 10.59 -1.67 1.42
CA LEU A 219 11.35 -2.85 1.78
C LEU A 219 10.51 -3.81 2.62
N PHE A 220 9.50 -3.29 3.31
CA PHE A 220 8.56 -4.04 4.12
C PHE A 220 7.23 -4.07 3.39
N THR A 221 7.03 -5.11 2.58
CA THR A 221 5.74 -5.33 1.93
C THR A 221 4.71 -5.69 3.00
N GLU A 222 4.02 -4.70 3.56
CA GLU A 222 2.71 -4.95 4.13
C GLU A 222 1.77 -5.27 2.97
N TYR A 223 0.93 -6.30 3.13
CA TYR A 223 -0.09 -6.59 2.13
C TYR A 223 -1.01 -5.39 2.04
N GLU A 224 -0.82 -4.57 1.01
CA GLU A 224 -1.78 -3.55 0.64
C GLU A 224 -2.74 -4.18 -0.38
N PRO A 225 -4.01 -4.41 -0.01
CA PRO A 225 -5.01 -4.81 -0.99
C PRO A 225 -5.06 -3.77 -2.12
N ILE A 226 -5.41 -4.21 -3.32
CA ILE A 226 -5.66 -3.28 -4.42
C ILE A 226 -6.82 -2.38 -3.98
N ARG A 227 -6.52 -1.13 -3.69
CA ARG A 227 -7.50 -0.14 -3.25
C ARG A 227 -8.03 0.59 -4.47
N ASP A 228 -9.35 0.66 -4.59
CA ASP A 228 -10.04 1.53 -5.55
C ASP A 228 -10.13 2.98 -5.03
N SER A 229 -9.19 3.39 -4.15
CA SER A 229 -9.13 4.70 -3.51
C SER A 229 -7.69 5.09 -3.12
N ALA A 230 -7.49 6.41 -2.98
CA ALA A 230 -6.33 7.00 -2.31
C ALA A 230 -6.72 8.33 -1.65
N TYR A 231 -6.01 8.71 -0.59
CA TYR A 231 -6.23 9.95 0.17
C TYR A 231 -7.66 10.11 0.69
N GLY A 232 -8.40 9.00 0.86
CA GLY A 232 -9.81 9.00 1.26
C GLY A 232 -10.83 9.26 0.15
N TYR A 233 -10.39 9.31 -1.10
CA TYR A 233 -11.27 9.44 -2.25
C TYR A 233 -11.16 8.19 -3.12
N GLY A 234 -12.31 7.65 -3.51
CA GLY A 234 -12.40 6.63 -4.54
C GLY A 234 -11.89 7.15 -5.89
N TYR A 235 -11.25 6.30 -6.66
CA TYR A 235 -10.89 6.64 -8.03
C TYR A 235 -12.15 6.75 -8.90
N TRP A 236 -12.19 7.71 -9.82
CA TRP A 236 -13.29 7.85 -10.77
C TRP A 236 -13.22 6.71 -11.81
N ILE A 237 -13.96 5.61 -11.60
CA ILE A 237 -13.92 4.42 -12.46
C ILE A 237 -15.29 4.09 -13.03
N ASN A 238 -15.46 4.19 -14.35
CA ASN A 238 -16.65 3.73 -15.08
C ASN A 238 -16.39 2.40 -15.79
N ASP A 239 -17.46 1.65 -16.05
CA ASP A 239 -17.35 0.32 -16.64
C ASP A 239 -16.74 0.33 -18.06
N SER A 240 -16.90 1.43 -18.80
CA SER A 240 -16.32 1.64 -20.15
C SER A 240 -14.78 1.53 -20.19
N TYR A 241 -14.08 2.06 -19.18
CA TYR A 241 -12.61 2.07 -19.11
C TYR A 241 -12.03 1.38 -17.88
N LYS A 242 -12.84 0.72 -17.05
CA LYS A 242 -12.41 -0.05 -15.87
C LYS A 242 -11.27 -1.03 -16.13
N HIS A 243 -11.25 -1.63 -17.32
CA HIS A 243 -10.20 -2.55 -17.74
C HIS A 243 -8.83 -1.85 -17.93
N TYR A 244 -8.80 -0.54 -18.16
CA TYR A 244 -7.59 0.29 -18.08
C TYR A 244 -7.26 0.66 -16.64
N SER A 245 -8.22 1.17 -15.87
CA SER A 245 -8.03 1.57 -14.47
C SER A 245 -7.44 0.45 -13.61
N SER A 246 -7.95 -0.77 -13.75
CA SER A 246 -7.47 -1.96 -13.02
C SER A 246 -6.01 -2.34 -13.30
N LYS A 247 -5.41 -1.85 -14.40
CA LYS A 247 -4.00 -2.10 -14.73
C LYS A 247 -3.06 -1.07 -14.11
N LEU A 248 -3.53 0.13 -13.78
CA LEU A 248 -2.70 1.25 -13.35
C LEU A 248 -1.87 0.90 -12.11
N ASN A 249 -2.52 0.44 -11.04
CA ASN A 249 -1.85 0.07 -9.79
C ASN A 249 -0.77 -1.00 -10.00
N LYS A 250 -1.08 -2.03 -10.80
CA LYS A 250 -0.13 -3.11 -11.10
C LYS A 250 1.11 -2.59 -11.82
N ILE A 251 0.94 -1.68 -12.77
CA ILE A 251 2.04 -1.06 -13.50
C ILE A 251 2.89 -0.21 -12.56
N LEU A 252 2.26 0.63 -11.72
CA LEU A 252 2.97 1.46 -10.74
C LEU A 252 3.77 0.59 -9.76
N ALA A 253 3.15 -0.44 -9.17
CA ALA A 253 3.83 -1.36 -8.26
C ALA A 253 5.04 -2.07 -8.91
N GLN A 254 4.92 -2.48 -10.17
CA GLN A 254 6.04 -3.06 -10.92
C GLN A 254 7.20 -2.07 -11.10
N GLN A 255 6.90 -0.80 -11.37
CA GLN A 255 7.94 0.22 -11.53
C GLN A 255 8.60 0.59 -10.20
N GLN A 256 7.85 0.60 -9.10
CA GLN A 256 8.42 0.77 -7.75
C GLN A 256 9.43 -0.34 -7.45
N GLN A 257 9.14 -1.58 -7.84
CA GLN A 257 10.06 -2.71 -7.70
C GLN A 257 11.31 -2.57 -8.57
N ILE A 258 11.19 -2.05 -9.80
CA ILE A 258 12.35 -1.77 -10.65
C ILE A 258 13.20 -0.64 -10.03
N ALA A 259 12.57 0.43 -9.53
CA ALA A 259 13.25 1.52 -8.84
C ALA A 259 13.98 1.06 -7.58
N LEU A 260 13.38 0.14 -6.80
CA LEU A 260 14.03 -0.51 -5.67
C LEU A 260 15.25 -1.33 -6.09
N ARG A 261 15.11 -2.16 -7.14
CA ARG A 261 16.23 -2.98 -7.67
C ARG A 261 17.40 -2.15 -8.18
N LYS A 262 17.18 -0.92 -8.65
CA LYS A 262 18.27 0.01 -8.99
C LYS A 262 19.14 0.40 -7.79
N ARG A 263 18.62 0.29 -6.56
CA ARG A 263 19.37 0.54 -5.31
C ARG A 263 20.15 -0.68 -4.82
N TYR A 264 19.88 -1.87 -5.36
CA TYR A 264 20.55 -3.11 -4.94
C TYR A 264 22.08 -3.07 -5.05
N PRO A 265 22.70 -2.46 -6.09
CA PRO A 265 24.16 -2.35 -6.13
C PRO A 265 24.75 -1.64 -4.91
N GLN A 266 24.08 -0.59 -4.42
CA GLN A 266 24.50 0.12 -3.22
C GLN A 266 24.30 -0.74 -1.97
N PHE A 267 23.12 -1.36 -1.81
CA PHE A 267 22.83 -2.26 -0.68
C PHE A 267 23.81 -3.43 -0.62
N LEU A 268 24.19 -3.97 -1.78
CA LEU A 268 25.15 -5.06 -1.91
C LEU A 268 26.56 -4.61 -1.52
N ALA A 269 26.96 -3.38 -1.88
CA ALA A 269 28.24 -2.82 -1.45
C ALA A 269 28.30 -2.66 0.07
N ASP A 270 27.22 -2.16 0.68
CA ASP A 270 27.11 -2.03 2.14
C ASP A 270 27.17 -3.40 2.83
N LEU A 271 26.43 -4.39 2.33
CA LEU A 271 26.46 -5.76 2.85
C LEU A 271 27.84 -6.41 2.69
N ARG A 272 28.54 -6.16 1.58
CA ARG A 272 29.91 -6.66 1.36
C ARG A 272 30.88 -6.08 2.38
N ASN A 273 30.79 -4.79 2.66
CA ASN A 273 31.63 -4.11 3.64
C ASN A 273 31.31 -4.59 5.05
N ASN A 274 30.04 -4.63 5.43
CA ASN A 274 29.64 -5.10 6.76
C ASN A 274 30.03 -6.56 6.97
N LEU A 275 29.90 -7.45 5.99
CA LEU A 275 30.34 -8.85 6.18
C LEU A 275 31.82 -8.93 6.62
N LYS A 276 32.69 -8.06 6.08
CA LYS A 276 34.13 -8.04 6.37
C LYS A 276 34.50 -7.27 7.63
N GLU A 277 33.97 -6.05 7.78
CA GLU A 277 34.39 -5.10 8.81
C GLU A 277 33.52 -5.14 10.06
N ASP A 278 32.25 -5.54 9.93
CA ASP A 278 31.26 -5.58 11.03
C ASP A 278 30.26 -6.72 10.81
N THR A 279 30.72 -7.96 11.01
CA THR A 279 29.91 -9.15 10.72
C THR A 279 28.63 -9.20 11.55
N ALA A 280 28.62 -8.61 12.76
CA ALA A 280 27.42 -8.54 13.59
C ALA A 280 26.32 -7.73 12.90
N LYS A 281 26.66 -6.53 12.41
CA LYS A 281 25.74 -5.69 11.64
C LYS A 281 25.26 -6.37 10.36
N PHE A 282 26.14 -7.07 9.64
CA PHE A 282 25.70 -7.87 8.49
C PHE A 282 24.63 -8.90 8.89
N CYS A 283 24.86 -9.65 9.98
CA CYS A 283 23.93 -10.68 10.45
C CYS A 283 22.57 -10.08 10.85
N GLU A 284 22.57 -8.94 11.52
CA GLU A 284 21.36 -8.21 11.89
C GLU A 284 20.57 -7.76 10.65
N GLN A 285 21.23 -7.08 9.71
CA GLN A 285 20.59 -6.53 8.52
C GLN A 285 19.86 -7.56 7.64
N ILE A 286 20.38 -8.79 7.55
CA ILE A 286 19.80 -9.86 6.72
C ILE A 286 18.78 -10.72 7.47
N SER A 287 18.69 -10.59 8.80
CA SER A 287 17.80 -11.39 9.63
C SER A 287 16.35 -10.93 9.52
N ARG A 288 15.39 -11.82 9.82
CA ARG A 288 13.95 -11.48 9.88
C ARG A 288 13.42 -11.29 11.29
N ASN A 289 14.19 -11.68 12.31
CA ASN A 289 13.81 -11.52 13.71
C ASN A 289 14.46 -10.26 14.27
N GLY A 290 13.67 -9.27 14.69
CA GLY A 290 14.19 -8.02 15.25
C GLY A 290 13.39 -6.79 14.82
N LEU A 291 13.97 -5.62 15.09
CA LEU A 291 13.38 -4.32 14.74
C LEU A 291 13.55 -4.05 13.24
N LYS A 292 12.50 -3.54 12.58
CA LYS A 292 12.50 -3.25 11.13
C LYS A 292 13.65 -2.32 10.74
N ASP A 293 13.95 -1.29 11.53
CA ASP A 293 15.01 -0.31 11.27
C ASP A 293 16.43 -0.91 11.27
N ILE A 294 16.60 -2.08 11.88
CA ILE A 294 17.86 -2.82 11.94
C ILE A 294 17.89 -3.86 10.81
N ASN A 295 16.79 -4.61 10.67
CA ASN A 295 16.64 -5.73 9.75
C ASN A 295 16.22 -5.31 8.33
N ILE A 296 16.82 -4.22 7.85
CA ILE A 296 16.41 -3.51 6.64
C ILE A 296 16.40 -4.36 5.35
N TYR A 297 17.17 -5.45 5.32
CA TYR A 297 17.26 -6.34 4.16
C TYR A 297 16.65 -7.72 4.42
N GLY A 298 16.02 -7.94 5.58
CA GLY A 298 15.41 -9.20 5.99
C GLY A 298 14.31 -9.70 5.05
N TYR A 299 13.63 -8.78 4.36
CA TYR A 299 12.40 -9.04 3.61
C TYR A 299 12.53 -8.85 2.10
N ILE A 300 13.72 -8.53 1.60
CA ILE A 300 13.99 -8.44 0.16
C ILE A 300 15.01 -9.49 -0.26
N ALA A 301 14.86 -10.06 -1.45
CA ALA A 301 15.74 -11.10 -1.99
C ALA A 301 17.15 -10.60 -2.42
N ILE A 302 17.79 -9.74 -1.62
CA ILE A 302 19.05 -9.07 -1.96
C ILE A 302 20.24 -10.03 -2.07
N LEU A 303 20.26 -11.13 -1.31
CA LEU A 303 21.41 -12.04 -1.29
C LEU A 303 21.57 -12.78 -2.62
N SER A 304 20.48 -12.95 -3.38
CA SER A 304 20.52 -13.48 -4.75
C SER A 304 21.42 -12.68 -5.70
N SER A 305 21.72 -11.41 -5.35
CA SER A 305 22.63 -10.54 -6.11
C SER A 305 24.11 -10.83 -5.85
N PHE A 306 24.45 -11.61 -4.82
CA PHE A 306 25.82 -12.14 -4.68
C PHE A 306 26.04 -13.28 -5.67
N LYS A 307 27.23 -13.34 -6.29
CA LYS A 307 27.65 -14.61 -6.88
C LYS A 307 27.87 -15.63 -5.75
N PRO A 308 27.26 -16.83 -5.80
CA PRO A 308 27.30 -17.78 -4.68
C PRO A 308 28.71 -18.16 -4.21
N HIS A 309 29.67 -18.27 -5.12
CA HIS A 309 31.05 -18.59 -4.77
C HIS A 309 31.78 -17.40 -4.10
N GLU A 310 31.61 -16.18 -4.62
CA GLU A 310 32.18 -14.95 -4.03
C GLU A 310 31.67 -14.76 -2.59
N PHE A 311 30.37 -15.01 -2.35
CA PHE A 311 29.80 -14.94 -1.01
C PHE A 311 30.44 -15.94 -0.05
N VAL A 312 30.61 -17.20 -0.46
CA VAL A 312 31.22 -18.22 0.39
C VAL A 312 32.71 -17.93 0.65
N ASP A 313 33.44 -17.43 -0.35
CA ASP A 313 34.84 -17.03 -0.16
C ASP A 313 34.95 -15.86 0.83
N MET A 314 34.09 -14.85 0.70
CA MET A 314 34.01 -13.75 1.66
C MET A 314 33.68 -14.26 3.05
N TRP A 315 32.65 -15.09 3.21
CA TRP A 315 32.24 -15.64 4.48
C TRP A 315 33.38 -16.43 5.15
N LEU A 316 34.08 -17.31 4.41
CA LEU A 316 35.17 -18.09 5.01
C LEU A 316 36.47 -17.29 5.20
N SER A 317 36.55 -16.06 4.67
CA SER A 317 37.71 -15.16 4.88
C SER A 317 37.62 -14.33 6.17
N ILE A 318 36.46 -14.26 6.81
CA ILE A 318 36.28 -13.54 8.08
C ILE A 318 36.78 -14.38 9.26
N ASP A 319 36.89 -13.76 10.44
CA ASP A 319 37.24 -14.46 11.68
C ASP A 319 36.36 -15.68 11.92
N MET A 320 36.98 -16.83 12.22
CA MET A 320 36.30 -18.11 12.41
C MET A 320 35.24 -18.08 13.53
N THR A 321 35.42 -17.21 14.53
CA THR A 321 34.45 -17.03 15.63
C THR A 321 33.10 -16.52 15.10
N ASN A 322 33.10 -15.80 13.97
CA ASN A 322 31.90 -15.24 13.35
C ASN A 322 31.24 -16.15 12.32
N TRP A 323 31.86 -17.26 11.91
CA TRP A 323 31.28 -18.13 10.87
C TRP A 323 29.89 -18.66 11.24
N HIS A 324 29.72 -19.05 12.50
CA HIS A 324 28.44 -19.55 13.00
C HIS A 324 27.38 -18.46 13.15
N ASN A 325 27.77 -17.19 13.34
CA ASN A 325 26.84 -16.06 13.39
C ASN A 325 26.18 -15.86 12.02
N VAL A 326 26.98 -15.84 10.94
CA VAL A 326 26.47 -15.74 9.56
C VAL A 326 25.57 -16.92 9.21
N ARG A 327 25.96 -18.15 9.57
CA ARG A 327 25.08 -19.32 9.40
C ARG A 327 23.74 -19.09 10.10
N THR A 328 23.76 -18.67 11.36
CA THR A 328 22.56 -18.50 12.16
C THR A 328 21.64 -17.44 11.57
N ALA A 329 22.20 -16.32 11.10
CA ALA A 329 21.46 -15.28 10.39
C ALA A 329 20.78 -15.81 9.11
N LEU A 330 21.48 -16.62 8.31
CA LEU A 330 20.91 -17.24 7.12
C LEU A 330 19.79 -18.25 7.46
N VAL A 331 19.99 -19.10 8.47
CA VAL A 331 18.94 -20.03 8.93
C VAL A 331 17.70 -19.26 9.38
N ASN A 332 17.90 -18.17 10.12
CA ASN A 332 16.82 -17.33 10.62
C ASN A 332 16.07 -16.65 9.46
N ARG A 333 16.80 -16.09 8.49
CA ARG A 333 16.28 -15.50 7.26
C ARG A 333 15.39 -16.46 6.46
N TYR A 334 15.79 -17.72 6.36
CA TYR A 334 15.06 -18.74 5.58
C TYR A 334 14.01 -19.53 6.39
N SER A 335 13.86 -19.20 7.67
CA SER A 335 12.84 -19.80 8.52
C SER A 335 11.42 -19.41 8.09
N GLY A 336 10.43 -20.18 8.53
CA GLY A 336 9.01 -19.85 8.31
C GLY A 336 8.55 -19.86 6.85
N GLY A 337 9.27 -20.55 5.96
CA GLY A 337 8.88 -20.70 4.55
C GLY A 337 9.13 -19.46 3.67
N SER A 338 10.01 -18.54 4.08
CA SER A 338 10.28 -17.29 3.36
C SER A 338 10.74 -17.46 1.91
N LEU A 339 11.37 -18.59 1.58
CA LEU A 339 11.76 -18.98 0.22
C LEU A 339 10.58 -19.26 -0.71
N HIS A 340 9.35 -19.39 -0.19
CA HIS A 340 8.13 -19.53 -0.97
C HIS A 340 7.36 -18.19 -1.08
N GLY A 341 7.86 -17.12 -0.45
CA GLY A 341 7.28 -15.78 -0.46
C GLY A 341 8.32 -14.76 -0.92
N ASP A 342 8.60 -13.78 -0.07
CA ASP A 342 9.42 -12.59 -0.39
C ASP A 342 10.85 -12.93 -0.86
N LEU A 343 11.40 -14.08 -0.44
CA LEU A 343 12.78 -14.49 -0.73
C LEU A 343 12.88 -15.56 -1.82
N THR A 344 11.87 -15.70 -2.67
CA THR A 344 11.82 -16.73 -3.72
C THR A 344 13.06 -16.72 -4.63
N ASP A 345 13.54 -15.54 -5.01
CA ASP A 345 14.73 -15.39 -5.88
C ASP A 345 16.03 -15.90 -5.19
N GLU A 346 16.06 -16.04 -3.86
CA GLU A 346 17.20 -16.57 -3.11
C GLU A 346 17.22 -18.10 -3.03
N GLY A 347 16.14 -18.80 -3.38
CA GLY A 347 16.08 -20.27 -3.35
C GLY A 347 17.16 -20.93 -4.22
N PRO A 348 17.25 -20.60 -5.52
CA PRO A 348 18.32 -21.08 -6.39
C PRO A 348 19.72 -20.65 -5.90
N TRP A 349 19.85 -19.41 -5.42
CA TRP A 349 21.11 -18.88 -4.90
C TRP A 349 21.63 -19.69 -3.71
N LEU A 350 20.77 -19.95 -2.73
CA LEU A 350 21.10 -20.71 -1.51
C LEU A 350 21.55 -22.13 -1.85
N LYS A 351 20.92 -22.77 -2.84
CA LYS A 351 21.33 -24.09 -3.33
C LYS A 351 22.80 -24.08 -3.79
N PHE A 352 23.20 -23.06 -4.54
CA PHE A 352 24.58 -22.91 -4.99
C PHE A 352 25.55 -22.53 -3.86
N VAL A 353 25.10 -21.75 -2.87
CA VAL A 353 25.89 -21.48 -1.64
C VAL A 353 26.21 -22.78 -0.90
N LYS A 354 25.20 -23.64 -0.66
CA LYS A 354 25.40 -24.96 -0.02
C LYS A 354 26.37 -25.83 -0.81
N MET A 355 26.27 -25.85 -2.15
CA MET A 355 27.18 -26.60 -3.01
C MET A 355 28.63 -26.09 -2.89
N ASN A 356 28.80 -24.76 -2.85
CA ASN A 356 30.10 -24.11 -2.68
C ASN A 356 30.75 -24.40 -1.32
N ILE A 357 29.96 -24.49 -0.24
CA ILE A 357 30.44 -24.89 1.08
C ILE A 357 30.88 -26.36 1.08
N ARG A 358 30.07 -27.26 0.50
CA ARG A 358 30.43 -28.70 0.36
C ARG A 358 31.74 -28.90 -0.40
N HIS A 359 31.93 -28.14 -1.49
CA HIS A 359 33.15 -28.19 -2.29
C HIS A 359 34.39 -27.71 -1.53
N ARG A 360 34.26 -26.66 -0.72
CA ARG A 360 35.39 -26.18 0.11
C ARG A 360 35.70 -27.15 1.24
N ALA A 361 34.68 -27.74 1.85
CA ALA A 361 34.85 -28.79 2.85
C ALA A 361 35.53 -30.05 2.28
N SER A 362 35.22 -30.47 1.04
CA SER A 362 35.84 -31.66 0.44
C SER A 362 37.32 -31.48 0.13
N LYS A 363 37.77 -30.24 -0.10
CA LYS A 363 39.18 -29.88 -0.30
C LYS A 363 39.97 -29.66 1.00
N ALA A 364 39.28 -29.42 2.11
CA ALA A 364 39.90 -29.28 3.43
C ALA A 364 40.17 -30.65 4.08
N SER A 365 41.06 -30.68 5.07
CA SER A 365 41.41 -31.88 5.83
C SER A 365 41.18 -31.68 7.33
N GLY A 366 41.08 -32.79 8.07
CA GLY A 366 40.98 -32.79 9.54
C GLY A 366 39.83 -31.93 10.10
N ILE A 367 40.16 -31.12 11.12
CA ILE A 367 39.19 -30.28 11.84
C ILE A 367 38.58 -29.21 10.93
N ASP A 368 39.32 -28.67 9.96
CA ASP A 368 38.81 -27.60 9.09
C ASP A 368 37.72 -28.10 8.15
N LYS A 369 37.84 -29.33 7.64
CA LYS A 369 36.75 -29.99 6.93
C LYS A 369 35.49 -30.10 7.80
N LEU A 370 35.65 -30.48 9.06
CA LEU A 370 34.53 -30.59 9.99
C LEU A 370 33.90 -29.22 10.28
N ARG A 371 34.71 -28.18 10.51
CA ARG A 371 34.25 -26.79 10.74
C ARG A 371 33.40 -26.29 9.57
N ILE A 372 33.92 -26.39 8.35
CA ILE A 372 33.21 -25.92 7.13
C ILE A 372 31.94 -26.75 6.91
N SER A 373 31.99 -28.08 7.10
CA SER A 373 30.81 -28.95 6.92
C SER A 373 29.67 -28.60 7.88
N ARG A 374 29.99 -28.21 9.13
CA ARG A 374 28.99 -27.82 10.13
C ARG A 374 28.24 -26.54 9.76
N LEU A 375 28.76 -25.72 8.85
CA LEU A 375 28.05 -24.53 8.37
C LEU A 375 26.74 -24.90 7.65
N LEU A 376 26.65 -26.11 7.08
CA LEU A 376 25.46 -26.59 6.36
C LEU A 376 24.30 -27.02 7.26
N ILE A 377 24.51 -27.18 8.56
CA ILE A 377 23.46 -27.67 9.46
C ILE A 377 22.31 -26.65 9.45
N GLY A 378 21.07 -27.08 9.20
CA GLY A 378 19.89 -26.20 9.25
C GLY A 378 19.75 -25.18 8.11
N LEU A 379 20.79 -24.99 7.28
CA LEU A 379 20.69 -24.23 6.03
C LEU A 379 20.01 -25.09 4.99
#